data_AF-A0A941A061-F1
#
_entry.id   AF-A0A941A061-F1
#
_cell.length_a   1.000
_cell.length_b   1.000
_cell.length_c   1.000
_cell.angle_alpha   90.00
_cell.angle_beta   90.00
_cell.angle_gamma   90.00
#
_symmetry.space_group_name_H-M   'P 1'
#
loop_
_entity.id
_entity.type
_entity.pdbx_description
1 polymer ?
#
loop_
_entity_poly.entity_id
_entity_poly.type
_entity_poly.pdbx_seq_one_letter_code
_entity_poly.pdbx_strand_id
1 'polypeptide(L)' 'MEHDDLRLQSYVRRGRPVSIEVDGEPIQAFEGETIATALLAAGRRVLRHTQEGTPRGLFCGMGVCFDCVVEVNGETSVRS' A
#
# COMPACT_ATOMS: atom_id res chain seq x y z
N MET A 1 11.04 0.91 14.35
CA MET A 1 11.74 1.30 13.12
C MET A 1 10.89 2.37 12.47
N GLU A 2 11.31 3.63 12.54
CA GLU A 2 10.64 4.75 11.87
C GLU A 2 10.67 4.48 10.36
N HIS A 3 9.52 4.16 9.78
CA HIS A 3 9.37 4.15 8.34
C HIS A 3 9.22 5.61 7.93
N ASP A 4 10.32 6.21 7.50
CA ASP A 4 10.36 7.55 6.93
C ASP A 4 9.35 7.57 5.75
N ASP A 5 8.37 8.47 5.83
CA ASP A 5 7.31 8.57 4.83
C ASP A 5 7.94 8.84 3.46
N LEU A 6 7.85 7.86 2.54
CA LEU A 6 8.53 7.93 1.23
C LEU A 6 7.90 8.94 0.26
N ARG A 7 6.92 9.73 0.72
CA ARG A 7 6.26 10.76 -0.07
C ARG A 7 7.18 11.96 -0.27
N LEU A 8 7.18 12.49 -1.50
CA LEU A 8 7.69 13.83 -1.75
C LEU A 8 6.88 14.85 -0.95
N GLN A 9 7.59 15.62 -0.12
CA GLN A 9 7.02 16.62 0.80
C GLN A 9 6.86 18.00 0.16
N SER A 10 7.47 18.24 -1.00
CA SER A 10 7.43 19.50 -1.75
C SER A 10 7.03 19.27 -3.21
N TYR A 11 6.51 20.30 -3.87
CA TYR A 11 6.12 20.33 -5.29
C TYR A 11 4.99 19.37 -5.71
N VAL A 12 4.38 18.64 -4.77
CA VAL A 12 3.22 17.78 -5.00
C VAL A 12 2.08 18.22 -4.09
N ARG A 13 0.91 18.49 -4.66
CA ARG A 13 -0.32 18.72 -3.88
C ARG A 13 -1.00 17.38 -3.64
N ARG A 14 -1.27 17.05 -2.38
CA ARG A 14 -2.04 15.85 -1.99
C ARG A 14 -3.47 16.24 -1.61
N GLY A 15 -4.37 15.26 -1.65
CA GLY A 15 -5.70 15.40 -1.08
C GLY A 15 -5.67 15.56 0.44
N ARG A 16 -6.84 15.53 1.07
CA ARG A 16 -6.92 15.62 2.53
C ARG A 16 -6.24 14.40 3.17
N PRO A 17 -5.52 14.57 4.30
CA PRO A 17 -4.97 13.45 5.04
C PRO A 17 -6.11 12.59 5.60
N VAL A 18 -5.96 11.28 5.46
CA VAL A 18 -6.87 10.27 6.01
C VAL A 18 -6.07 9.16 6.67
N SER A 19 -6.65 8.48 7.66
CA SER A 19 -6.04 7.29 8.27
C SER A 19 -6.79 6.05 7.79
N ILE A 20 -6.02 5.02 7.42
CA ILE A 20 -6.56 3.70 7.10
C ILE A 20 -5.90 2.67 8.03
N GLU A 21 -6.63 1.61 8.35
CA GLU A 21 -6.10 0.49 9.15
C GLU A 21 -5.61 -0.62 8.22
N VAL A 22 -4.40 -1.12 8.47
CA VAL A 22 -3.76 -2.19 7.71
C VAL A 22 -3.18 -3.19 8.70
N ASP A 23 -3.70 -4.42 8.70
CA ASP A 23 -3.31 -5.49 9.62
C ASP A 23 -3.39 -5.06 11.10
N GLY A 24 -4.39 -4.25 11.45
CA GLY A 24 -4.58 -3.70 12.80
C GLY A 24 -3.69 -2.48 13.14
N GLU A 25 -2.87 -2.01 12.20
CA GLU A 25 -2.03 -0.83 12.39
C GLU A 25 -2.57 0.37 11.59
N PRO A 26 -2.73 1.55 12.21
CA PRO A 26 -3.10 2.76 11.49
C PRO A 26 -1.92 3.27 10.66
N ILE A 27 -2.16 3.58 9.38
CA ILE A 27 -1.20 4.24 8.52
C ILE A 27 -1.79 5.53 7.92
N GLN A 28 -0.91 6.50 7.65
CA GLN A 28 -1.28 7.75 6.99
C GLN A 28 -1.43 7.56 5.47
N ALA A 29 -2.55 8.02 4.93
CA ALA A 29 -2.83 8.09 3.50
C ALA A 29 -3.39 9.48 3.14
N PHE A 30 -3.54 9.74 1.84
CA PHE A 30 -4.17 10.97 1.36
C PHE A 30 -5.26 10.64 0.35
N GLU A 31 -6.34 11.42 0.37
CA GLU A 31 -7.41 11.26 -0.63
C GLU A 31 -6.83 11.34 -2.06
N GLY A 32 -7.24 10.39 -2.90
CA GLY A 32 -6.75 10.24 -4.28
C GLY A 32 -5.54 9.32 -4.41
N GLU A 33 -4.88 8.92 -3.32
CA GLU A 33 -3.87 7.85 -3.36
C GLU A 33 -4.52 6.47 -3.56
N THR A 34 -3.82 5.60 -4.27
CA THR A 34 -4.16 4.18 -4.29
C THR A 34 -3.73 3.51 -2.98
N ILE A 35 -4.31 2.35 -2.66
CA ILE A 35 -3.91 1.55 -1.49
C ILE A 35 -2.42 1.19 -1.61
N ALA A 36 -1.97 0.79 -2.80
CA ALA A 36 -0.57 0.48 -3.07
C ALA A 36 0.37 1.66 -2.79
N THR A 37 -0.05 2.89 -3.11
CA THR A 37 0.73 4.10 -2.83
C THR A 37 0.85 4.33 -1.34
N ALA A 38 -0.24 4.21 -0.59
CA ALA A 38 -0.25 4.39 0.87
C ALA A 38 0.63 3.35 1.58
N LEU A 39 0.52 2.08 1.17
CA LEU A 39 1.34 0.98 1.71
C LEU A 39 2.83 1.18 1.41
N LEU A 40 3.17 1.52 0.16
CA LEU A 40 4.55 1.79 -0.23
C LEU A 40 5.14 2.95 0.59
N ALA A 41 4.38 4.04 0.74
CA ALA A 41 4.81 5.20 1.50
C ALA A 41 5.02 4.92 2.99
N ALA A 42 4.21 4.02 3.56
CA ALA A 42 4.38 3.50 4.92
C ALA A 42 5.52 2.45 5.04
N GLY A 43 6.29 2.21 3.99
CA GLY A 43 7.38 1.22 3.98
C GLY A 43 6.94 -0.23 3.81
N ARG A 44 5.64 -0.51 3.64
CA ARG A 44 5.07 -1.85 3.49
C ARG A 44 5.19 -2.34 2.05
N ARG A 45 6.34 -2.95 1.74
CA ARG A 45 6.68 -3.45 0.40
C ARG A 45 6.25 -4.90 0.15
N VAL A 46 6.10 -5.70 1.20
CA VAL A 46 5.68 -7.10 1.11
C VAL A 46 4.21 -7.18 1.50
N LEU A 47 3.38 -7.67 0.58
CA LEU A 47 1.93 -7.73 0.73
C LEU A 47 1.42 -9.16 0.82
N ARG A 48 2.14 -10.10 0.21
CA ARG A 48 1.89 -11.54 0.34
C ARG A 48 3.16 -12.34 0.13
N HIS A 49 3.10 -13.63 0.44
CA HIS A 49 4.14 -14.59 0.08
C HIS A 49 3.58 -15.61 -0.92
N THR A 50 4.44 -16.17 -1.77
CA THR A 50 4.08 -17.34 -2.60
C THR A 50 3.98 -18.60 -1.72
N GLN A 51 3.55 -19.73 -2.30
CA GLN A 51 3.53 -21.02 -1.59
C GLN A 51 4.93 -21.42 -1.10
N GLU A 52 5.97 -21.03 -1.84
CA GLU A 52 7.39 -21.25 -1.51
C GLU A 52 7.96 -20.17 -0.57
N GLY A 53 7.14 -19.25 -0.07
CA GLY A 53 7.56 -18.21 0.86
C GLY A 53 8.28 -17.01 0.22
N THR A 54 8.24 -16.86 -1.11
CA THR A 54 8.87 -15.70 -1.76
C THR A 54 8.02 -14.46 -1.56
N PRO A 55 8.56 -13.32 -1.08
CA PRO A 55 7.80 -12.09 -0.85
C PRO A 55 7.34 -11.48 -2.17
N ARG A 56 6.10 -10.99 -2.19
CA ARG A 56 5.45 -10.31 -3.32
C ARG A 56 4.83 -9.00 -2.86
N GLY A 57 4.77 -8.03 -3.75
CA GLY A 57 4.19 -6.71 -3.48
C GLY A 57 4.05 -5.86 -4.72
N LEU A 58 4.06 -4.54 -4.55
CA LEU A 58 3.90 -3.62 -5.66
C LEU A 58 5.08 -3.73 -6.65
N PHE A 59 4.77 -4.13 -7.89
CA PHE A 59 5.73 -4.22 -8.98
C PHE A 59 5.30 -3.41 -10.20
N CYS A 60 4.19 -3.81 -10.85
CA CYS A 60 3.77 -3.21 -12.13
C CYS A 60 2.99 -1.89 -12.01
N GLY A 61 2.49 -1.52 -10.83
CA GLY A 61 1.65 -0.33 -10.62
C GLY A 61 0.26 -0.37 -11.30
N MET A 62 -0.05 -1.39 -12.09
CA MET A 62 -1.29 -1.52 -12.88
C MET A 62 -2.21 -2.66 -12.41
N GLY A 63 -1.75 -3.49 -11.48
CA GLY A 63 -2.49 -4.66 -11.00
C GLY A 63 -2.51 -5.88 -11.94
N VAL A 64 -1.74 -5.89 -13.03
CA VAL A 64 -1.71 -7.01 -14.00
C VAL A 64 -0.85 -8.21 -13.55
N CYS A 65 0.12 -7.97 -12.65
CA CYS A 65 1.01 -9.02 -12.14
C CYS A 65 0.42 -9.81 -10.96
N PHE A 66 -0.67 -9.34 -10.35
CA PHE A 66 -1.30 -9.96 -9.17
C PHE A 66 -0.39 -10.10 -7.93
N ASP A 67 0.73 -9.37 -7.87
CA ASP A 67 1.60 -9.35 -6.70
C ASP A 67 1.16 -8.32 -5.64
N CYS A 68 0.29 -7.37 -5.99
CA CYS A 68 -0.27 -6.34 -5.10
C CYS A 68 -1.69 -6.64 -4.59
N VAL A 69 -2.04 -7.92 -4.50
CA VAL A 69 -3.38 -8.36 -4.07
C VAL A 69 -3.51 -8.28 -2.55
N VAL A 70 -4.62 -7.71 -2.08
CA VAL A 70 -4.97 -7.52 -0.67
C VAL A 70 -6.45 -7.84 -0.42
N GLU A 71 -6.83 -7.91 0.86
CA GLU A 71 -8.24 -7.89 1.29
C GLU A 71 -8.61 -6.46 1.73
N VAL A 72 -9.77 -5.96 1.30
CA VAL A 72 -10.26 -4.63 1.65
C VAL A 72 -11.67 -4.75 2.20
N ASN A 73 -11.85 -4.48 3.50
CA ASN A 73 -13.15 -4.49 4.16
C ASN A 73 -13.96 -5.79 3.90
N GLY A 74 -13.28 -6.94 3.93
CA GLY A 74 -13.87 -8.26 3.66
C GLY A 74 -13.96 -8.64 2.17
N GLU A 75 -13.63 -7.74 1.25
CA GLU A 75 -13.50 -8.08 -0.18
C GLU A 75 -12.10 -8.63 -0.45
N THR A 76 -12.03 -9.89 -0.84
CA THR A 76 -10.76 -10.56 -1.16
C THR A 76 -10.35 -10.32 -2.61
N SER A 77 -9.06 -10.53 -2.90
CA SER A 77 -8.52 -10.45 -4.27
C SER A 77 -8.56 -9.05 -4.89
N VAL A 78 -8.58 -8.00 -4.08
CA VAL A 78 -8.53 -6.60 -4.52
C VAL A 78 -7.11 -6.24 -4.94
N ARG A 79 -6.98 -5.54 -6.06
CA ARG A 79 -5.69 -5.02 -6.56
C ARG A 79 -5.48 -3.62 -6.00
N SER A 80 -4.45 -3.46 -5.17
CA SER A 80 -4.15 -2.22 -4.43
C SER A 80 -3.59 -1.09 -5.28
#